data_AF-A0A1Y0FWR0-F1
#
_entry.id   AF-A0A1Y0FWR0-F1
#
_cell.length_a   1.000
_cell.length_b   1.000
_cell.length_c   1.000
_cell.angle_alpha   90.00
_cell.angle_beta   90.00
_cell.angle_gamma   90.00
#
_symmetry.space_group_name_H-M   'P 1'
#
loop_
_entity.id
_entity.type
_entity.pdbx_description
1 polymer ?
#
loop_
_entity_poly.entity_id
_entity_poly.type
_entity_poly.pdbx_seq_one_letter_code
_entity_poly.pdbx_strand_id
1 'polypeptide(L)'
;MRYIAIYCLAICLFIPFSSHACEHLQAKVDRYTQLKRAGGSAKQMNRWQAQRKQYSARYRECLRAQPSMHRATGSKQTKRTKPDIQKLRKADSDHPVVQKLLTTCNFWIKSYNRNPSPENKTYRDTACRALDDAQRHPPTLAENQTRQRPLNECIKPGNLLDDDVRECMAGTREPDWQ
;
A
#
# COMPACT_ATOMS: atom_id res chain seq x y z
N MET A 1 58.22 18.44 -10.24
CA MET A 1 57.37 17.40 -10.86
C MET A 1 57.25 16.16 -9.96
N ARG A 2 56.49 16.23 -8.85
CA ARG A 2 56.29 15.10 -7.91
C ARG A 2 54.85 14.93 -7.40
N TYR A 3 53.91 15.77 -7.85
CA TYR A 3 52.52 15.79 -7.34
C TYR A 3 51.50 15.08 -8.25
N ILE A 4 51.89 14.62 -9.43
CA ILE A 4 50.97 14.03 -10.42
C ILE A 4 50.69 12.54 -10.11
N ALA A 5 51.59 11.85 -9.39
CA ALA A 5 51.44 10.42 -9.10
C ALA A 5 50.44 10.10 -7.97
N ILE A 6 50.08 11.08 -7.12
CA ILE A 6 49.21 10.84 -5.95
C ILE A 6 47.71 10.89 -6.34
N TYR A 7 47.36 11.55 -7.45
CA TYR A 7 45.96 11.70 -7.86
C TYR A 7 45.34 10.44 -8.51
N CYS A 8 46.15 9.49 -9.00
CA CYS A 8 45.62 8.26 -9.61
C CYS A 8 45.17 7.18 -8.62
N LEU A 9 45.61 7.23 -7.34
CA LEU A 9 45.25 6.21 -6.34
C LEU A 9 43.93 6.49 -5.60
N ALA A 10 43.40 7.71 -5.66
CA ALA A 10 42.17 8.08 -4.97
C ALA A 10 40.88 7.80 -5.77
N ILE A 11 40.97 7.44 -7.05
CA ILE A 11 39.81 7.33 -7.96
C ILE A 11 39.24 5.89 -8.02
N CYS A 12 39.96 4.88 -7.51
CA CYS A 12 39.52 3.48 -7.59
C CYS A 12 38.61 3.00 -6.44
N LEU A 13 38.26 3.83 -5.46
CA LEU A 13 37.41 3.42 -4.31
C LEU A 13 35.90 3.66 -4.50
N PHE A 14 35.45 4.10 -5.68
CA PHE A 14 34.03 4.35 -5.96
C PHE A 14 33.52 3.56 -7.18
N ILE A 15 33.71 2.24 -7.20
CA ILE A 15 32.98 1.38 -8.13
C ILE A 15 31.73 0.85 -7.42
N PRO A 16 30.51 1.34 -7.75
CA PRO A 16 29.28 0.81 -7.19
C PRO A 16 28.94 -0.53 -7.84
N PHE A 17 29.48 -1.62 -7.29
CA PHE A 17 29.28 -3.01 -7.76
C PHE A 17 27.87 -3.60 -7.46
N SER A 18 26.88 -2.80 -7.04
CA SER A 18 25.72 -3.32 -6.31
C SER A 18 24.39 -3.41 -7.09
N SER A 19 24.29 -2.83 -8.30
CA SER A 19 23.00 -2.72 -9.01
C SER A 19 22.57 -4.03 -9.71
N HIS A 20 23.51 -4.72 -10.36
CA HIS A 20 23.21 -5.89 -11.18
C HIS A 20 22.72 -7.11 -10.36
N ALA A 21 23.20 -7.24 -9.12
CA ALA A 21 22.82 -8.34 -8.23
C ALA A 21 21.35 -8.26 -7.78
N CYS A 22 20.81 -7.05 -7.55
CA CYS A 22 19.42 -6.87 -7.14
C CYS A 22 18.44 -7.11 -8.31
N GLU A 23 18.81 -6.73 -9.54
CA GLU A 23 17.99 -6.98 -10.74
C GLU A 23 17.77 -8.47 -10.97
N HIS A 24 18.79 -9.30 -10.75
CA HIS A 24 18.66 -10.75 -10.86
C HIS A 24 17.69 -11.34 -9.81
N LEU A 25 17.68 -10.79 -8.59
CA LEU A 25 16.71 -11.20 -7.56
C LEU A 25 15.29 -10.80 -7.94
N GLN A 26 15.10 -9.61 -8.52
CA GLN A 26 13.81 -9.14 -9.04
C GLN A 26 13.30 -10.04 -10.19
N ALA A 27 14.15 -10.36 -11.16
CA ALA A 27 13.81 -11.25 -12.27
C ALA A 27 13.35 -12.64 -11.77
N LYS A 28 13.95 -13.16 -10.71
CA LYS A 28 13.49 -14.41 -10.07
C LYS A 28 12.11 -14.28 -9.42
N VAL A 29 11.84 -13.17 -8.74
CA VAL A 29 10.50 -12.89 -8.18
C VAL A 29 9.45 -12.85 -9.29
N ASP A 30 9.76 -12.20 -10.41
CA ASP A 30 8.85 -12.08 -11.55
C ASP A 30 8.62 -13.43 -12.23
N ARG A 31 9.67 -14.22 -12.43
CA ARG A 31 9.57 -15.59 -12.96
C ARG A 31 8.61 -16.46 -12.14
N TYR A 32 8.74 -16.48 -10.82
CA TYR A 32 7.84 -17.29 -9.97
C TYR A 32 6.43 -16.72 -9.90
N THR A 33 6.28 -15.39 -10.03
CA THR A 33 4.96 -14.76 -10.17
C THR A 33 4.28 -15.21 -11.47
N GLN A 34 5.01 -15.23 -12.58
CA GLN A 34 4.52 -15.70 -13.88
C GLN A 34 4.16 -17.19 -13.85
N LEU A 35 5.01 -18.05 -13.29
CA LEU A 35 4.70 -19.48 -13.13
C LEU A 35 3.43 -19.70 -12.31
N LYS A 36 3.25 -18.96 -11.21
CA LYS A 36 2.03 -19.04 -10.40
C LYS A 36 0.78 -18.58 -11.18
N ARG A 37 0.90 -17.58 -12.06
CA ARG A 37 -0.20 -17.12 -12.93
C ARG A 37 -0.51 -18.11 -14.05
N ALA A 38 0.50 -18.78 -14.61
CA ALA A 38 0.34 -19.82 -15.62
C ALA A 38 -0.34 -21.08 -15.06
N GLY A 39 -0.36 -21.24 -13.73
CA GLY A 39 -0.99 -22.38 -13.06
C GLY A 39 -0.10 -23.62 -13.05
N GLY A 40 -0.50 -24.62 -12.27
CA GLY A 40 0.23 -25.86 -12.08
C GLY A 40 -0.40 -26.69 -10.97
N SER A 41 0.19 -27.85 -10.66
CA SER A 41 -0.26 -28.68 -9.54
C SER A 41 -0.12 -27.94 -8.20
N ALA A 42 -0.92 -28.31 -7.20
CA ALA A 42 -0.86 -27.72 -5.86
C ALA A 42 0.57 -27.75 -5.26
N LYS A 43 1.31 -28.85 -5.49
CA LYS A 43 2.70 -29.00 -5.04
C LYS A 43 3.64 -28.00 -5.72
N GLN A 44 3.45 -27.74 -7.03
CA GLN A 44 4.21 -26.73 -7.76
C GLN A 44 3.86 -25.31 -7.28
N MET A 45 2.58 -25.02 -7.09
CA MET A 45 2.10 -23.72 -6.61
C MET A 45 2.70 -23.36 -5.23
N ASN A 46 2.68 -24.31 -4.29
CA ASN A 46 3.29 -24.14 -2.97
C ASN A 46 4.80 -23.92 -3.06
N ARG A 47 5.49 -24.68 -3.92
CA ARG A 47 6.94 -24.52 -4.14
C ARG A 47 7.27 -23.13 -4.71
N TRP A 48 6.55 -22.67 -5.74
CA TRP A 48 6.78 -21.36 -6.34
C TRP A 48 6.48 -20.23 -5.37
N GLN A 49 5.44 -20.37 -4.54
CA GLN A 49 5.14 -19.39 -3.50
C GLN A 49 6.27 -19.28 -2.47
N ALA A 50 6.80 -20.41 -2.00
CA ALA A 50 7.94 -20.42 -1.08
C ALA A 50 9.19 -19.77 -1.71
N GLN A 51 9.51 -20.12 -2.95
CA GLN A 51 10.65 -19.55 -3.69
C GLN A 51 10.47 -18.03 -3.90
N ARG A 52 9.29 -17.59 -4.35
CA ARG A 52 8.97 -16.16 -4.50
C ARG A 52 9.14 -15.39 -3.19
N LYS A 53 8.66 -15.95 -2.06
CA LYS A 53 8.82 -15.33 -0.73
C LYS A 53 10.30 -15.18 -0.36
N GLN A 54 11.10 -16.22 -0.58
CA GLN A 54 12.55 -16.20 -0.31
C GLN A 54 13.28 -15.15 -1.15
N TYR A 55 13.06 -15.12 -2.47
CA TYR A 55 13.71 -14.13 -3.35
C TYR A 55 13.23 -12.71 -3.10
N SER A 56 11.94 -12.51 -2.77
CA SER A 56 11.40 -11.20 -2.40
C SER A 56 12.01 -10.67 -1.09
N ALA A 57 12.27 -11.53 -0.10
CA ALA A 57 12.98 -11.13 1.11
C ALA A 57 14.42 -10.70 0.81
N ARG A 58 15.16 -11.51 0.03
CA ARG A 58 16.52 -11.17 -0.39
C ARG A 58 16.60 -9.91 -1.24
N TYR A 59 15.63 -9.69 -2.12
CA TYR A 59 15.56 -8.47 -2.93
C TYR A 59 15.34 -7.23 -2.06
N ARG A 60 14.44 -7.29 -1.07
CA ARG A 60 14.24 -6.20 -0.11
C ARG A 60 15.51 -5.91 0.69
N GLU A 61 16.23 -6.95 1.10
CA GLU A 61 17.50 -6.79 1.81
C GLU A 61 18.57 -6.18 0.90
N CYS A 62 18.64 -6.60 -0.36
CA CYS A 62 19.51 -6.02 -1.39
C CYS A 62 19.24 -4.51 -1.58
N LEU A 63 17.96 -4.12 -1.63
CA LEU A 63 17.56 -2.71 -1.73
C LEU A 63 17.91 -1.90 -0.47
N ARG A 64 17.90 -2.51 0.72
CA ARG A 64 18.31 -1.86 1.97
C ARG A 64 19.83 -1.71 2.10
N ALA A 65 20.57 -2.72 1.62
CA ALA A 65 22.03 -2.73 1.64
C ALA A 65 22.65 -1.79 0.59
N GLN A 66 21.88 -1.38 -0.43
CA GLN A 66 22.29 -0.28 -1.28
C GLN A 66 22.20 1.03 -0.48
N PRO A 67 23.26 1.86 -0.47
CA PRO A 67 23.15 3.21 0.07
C PRO A 67 22.02 3.89 -0.70
N SER A 68 21.01 4.34 0.04
CA SER A 68 19.84 5.03 -0.53
C SER A 68 20.23 6.42 -1.05
N MET A 69 21.03 6.46 -2.11
CA MET A 69 20.85 7.52 -3.09
C MET A 69 19.51 7.24 -3.75
N HIS A 70 18.47 7.91 -3.23
CA HIS A 70 17.28 8.16 -4.02
C HIS A 70 17.77 8.68 -5.37
N ARG A 71 17.59 7.87 -6.42
CA ARG A 71 17.73 8.34 -7.79
C ARG A 71 16.69 9.45 -7.90
N ALA A 72 17.13 10.69 -7.75
CA ALA A 72 16.34 11.83 -8.18
C ALA A 72 16.03 11.55 -9.63
N THR A 73 14.77 11.19 -9.90
CA THR A 73 14.17 11.25 -11.22
C THR A 73 14.64 12.56 -11.82
N GLY A 74 15.33 12.45 -12.95
CA GLY A 74 16.29 13.46 -13.39
C GLY A 74 15.77 14.89 -13.29
N SER A 75 16.73 15.81 -13.12
CA SER A 75 16.62 17.20 -13.52
C SER A 75 16.30 17.29 -15.03
N LYS A 76 15.09 16.89 -15.42
CA LYS A 76 14.37 17.61 -16.44
C LYS A 76 13.99 18.87 -15.71
N GLN A 77 14.53 20.01 -16.16
CA GLN A 77 13.99 21.33 -15.84
C GLN A 77 12.50 21.17 -15.62
N THR A 78 12.06 21.42 -14.40
CA THR A 78 10.64 21.41 -14.04
C THR A 78 10.00 22.48 -14.89
N LYS A 79 9.58 22.11 -16.11
CA LYS A 79 8.44 22.75 -16.76
C LYS A 79 7.42 22.76 -15.65
N ARG A 80 7.11 23.94 -15.10
CA ARG A 80 6.13 24.13 -14.03
C ARG A 80 4.87 23.39 -14.47
N THR A 81 4.73 22.13 -14.06
CA THR A 81 3.55 21.35 -14.36
C THR A 81 2.49 22.06 -13.56
N LYS A 82 1.56 22.73 -14.25
CA LYS A 82 0.49 23.45 -13.58
C LYS A 82 -0.14 22.47 -12.58
N PRO A 83 -0.36 22.89 -11.32
CA PRO A 83 -0.97 22.01 -10.34
C PRO A 83 -2.28 21.46 -10.91
N ASP A 84 -2.54 20.18 -10.64
CA ASP A 84 -3.74 19.46 -11.10
C ASP A 84 -4.95 19.92 -10.28
N ILE A 85 -5.36 21.17 -10.49
CA ILE A 85 -6.47 21.80 -9.77
C ILE A 85 -7.77 21.16 -10.24
N GLN A 86 -8.51 20.57 -9.31
CA GLN A 86 -9.77 19.90 -9.59
C GLN A 86 -10.95 20.71 -9.07
N LYS A 87 -12.09 20.66 -9.78
CA LYS A 87 -13.35 21.21 -9.27
C LYS A 87 -13.92 20.28 -8.18
N LEU A 88 -14.71 20.85 -7.28
CA LEU A 88 -15.44 20.05 -6.29
C LEU A 88 -16.39 19.08 -6.99
N ARG A 89 -16.48 17.88 -6.45
CA ARG A 89 -17.39 16.84 -6.93
C ARG A 89 -18.79 17.08 -6.40
N LYS A 90 -19.76 16.58 -7.16
CA LYS A 90 -21.18 16.51 -6.79
C LYS A 90 -21.57 15.03 -6.83
N ALA A 91 -22.34 14.58 -5.86
CA ALA A 91 -22.95 13.25 -5.89
C ALA A 91 -24.46 13.42 -5.70
N ASP A 92 -25.23 12.69 -6.52
CA ASP A 92 -26.69 12.68 -6.49
C ASP A 92 -27.18 11.42 -5.77
N SER A 93 -26.77 11.27 -4.50
CA SER A 93 -27.07 10.08 -3.71
C SER A 93 -27.43 10.49 -2.29
N ASP A 94 -28.59 10.05 -1.81
CA ASP A 94 -29.04 10.31 -0.44
C ASP A 94 -28.38 9.39 0.60
N HIS A 95 -27.48 8.50 0.17
CA HIS A 95 -26.85 7.54 1.07
C HIS A 95 -25.88 8.25 2.04
N PRO A 96 -26.04 8.12 3.37
CA PRO A 96 -25.28 8.90 4.36
C PRO A 96 -23.76 8.66 4.27
N VAL A 97 -23.35 7.42 3.98
CA VAL A 97 -21.93 7.08 3.77
C VAL A 97 -21.36 7.79 2.53
N VAL A 98 -22.11 7.83 1.42
CA VAL A 98 -21.68 8.50 0.19
C VAL A 98 -21.55 10.00 0.43
N GLN A 99 -22.49 10.61 1.16
CA GLN A 99 -22.43 12.03 1.53
C GLN A 99 -21.21 12.38 2.40
N LYS A 100 -20.87 11.51 3.37
CA LYS A 100 -19.67 11.68 4.20
C LYS A 100 -18.38 11.55 3.37
N LEU A 101 -18.33 10.58 2.46
CA LEU A 101 -17.21 10.40 1.54
C LEU A 101 -17.08 11.56 0.55
N LEU A 102 -18.20 12.10 0.06
CA LEU A 102 -18.25 13.27 -0.80
C LEU A 102 -17.63 14.48 -0.10
N THR A 103 -18.04 14.72 1.15
CA THR A 103 -17.51 15.79 1.99
C THR A 103 -16.00 15.65 2.18
N THR A 104 -15.53 14.42 2.43
CA THR A 104 -14.10 14.11 2.64
C THR A 104 -13.28 14.32 1.37
N CYS A 105 -13.75 13.83 0.21
CA CYS A 105 -13.10 14.07 -1.08
C CYS A 105 -13.03 15.57 -1.38
N ASN A 106 -14.14 16.30 -1.21
CA ASN A 106 -14.19 17.74 -1.45
C ASN A 106 -13.29 18.54 -0.50
N PHE A 107 -13.12 18.12 0.76
CA PHE A 107 -12.13 18.71 1.67
C PHE A 107 -10.72 18.61 1.10
N TRP A 108 -10.31 17.41 0.67
CA TRP A 108 -8.95 17.20 0.15
C TRP A 108 -8.72 17.84 -1.21
N ILE A 109 -9.74 17.97 -2.06
CA ILE A 109 -9.68 18.80 -3.27
C ILE A 109 -9.38 20.26 -2.88
N LYS A 110 -10.09 20.84 -1.91
CA LYS A 110 -9.82 22.21 -1.44
C LYS A 110 -8.41 22.35 -0.86
N SER A 111 -7.97 21.40 -0.03
CA SER A 111 -6.64 21.42 0.58
C SER A 111 -5.54 21.36 -0.47
N TYR A 112 -5.65 20.47 -1.46
CA TYR A 112 -4.70 20.40 -2.57
C TYR A 112 -4.73 21.65 -3.45
N ASN A 113 -5.92 22.17 -3.78
CA ASN A 113 -6.04 23.36 -4.61
C ASN A 113 -5.42 24.60 -3.95
N ARG A 114 -5.48 24.69 -2.62
CA ARG A 114 -4.84 25.76 -1.84
C ARG A 114 -3.32 25.56 -1.71
N ASN A 115 -2.89 24.33 -1.44
CA ASN A 115 -1.48 23.99 -1.25
C ASN A 115 -1.13 22.69 -2.02
N PRO A 116 -0.70 22.80 -3.28
CA PRO A 116 -0.34 21.63 -4.08
C PRO A 116 0.94 20.97 -3.55
N SER A 117 0.79 19.84 -2.85
CA SER A 117 1.90 19.00 -2.40
C SER A 117 1.66 17.52 -2.78
N PRO A 118 2.72 16.69 -2.90
CA PRO A 118 2.58 15.25 -3.13
C PRO A 118 1.70 14.54 -2.09
N GLU A 119 1.78 14.96 -0.83
CA GLU A 119 1.01 14.42 0.28
C GLU A 119 -0.47 14.77 0.12
N ASN A 120 -0.78 16.06 -0.09
CA ASN A 120 -2.15 16.53 -0.33
C ASN A 120 -2.77 15.86 -1.56
N LYS A 121 -1.96 15.62 -2.61
CA LYS A 121 -2.38 14.87 -3.79
C LYS A 121 -2.76 13.43 -3.44
N THR A 122 -1.94 12.77 -2.63
CA THR A 122 -2.18 11.38 -2.20
C THR A 122 -3.44 11.27 -1.36
N TYR A 123 -3.65 12.18 -0.41
CA TYR A 123 -4.88 12.21 0.39
C TYR A 123 -6.13 12.47 -0.44
N ARG A 124 -6.05 13.43 -1.37
CA ARG A 124 -7.12 13.71 -2.34
C ARG A 124 -7.45 12.49 -3.18
N ASP A 125 -6.45 11.90 -3.83
CA ASP A 125 -6.65 10.77 -4.74
C ASP A 125 -7.24 9.57 -3.99
N THR A 126 -6.82 9.34 -2.74
CA THR A 126 -7.35 8.26 -1.89
C THR A 126 -8.80 8.51 -1.47
N ALA A 127 -9.10 9.70 -0.96
CA ALA A 127 -10.44 10.05 -0.51
C ALA A 127 -11.46 10.02 -1.66
N CYS A 128 -11.07 10.53 -2.83
CA CYS A 128 -11.95 10.56 -3.99
C CYS A 128 -12.12 9.18 -4.64
N ARG A 129 -11.11 8.30 -4.57
CA ARG A 129 -11.27 6.89 -4.97
C ARG A 129 -12.28 6.16 -4.09
N ALA A 130 -12.24 6.38 -2.77
CA ALA A 130 -13.21 5.78 -1.85
C ALA A 130 -14.65 6.23 -2.14
N LEU A 131 -14.84 7.51 -2.51
CA LEU A 131 -16.13 8.01 -3.00
C LEU A 131 -16.55 7.29 -4.28
N ASP A 132 -15.67 7.19 -5.28
CA ASP A 132 -15.97 6.53 -6.56
C ASP A 132 -16.36 5.06 -6.35
N ASP A 133 -15.67 4.36 -5.44
CA ASP A 133 -15.96 2.97 -5.11
C ASP A 133 -17.32 2.82 -4.43
N ALA A 134 -17.67 3.71 -3.49
CA ALA A 134 -18.96 3.72 -2.81
C ALA A 134 -20.13 4.14 -3.73
N GLN A 135 -19.88 4.95 -4.76
CA GLN A 135 -20.90 5.27 -5.76
C GLN A 135 -21.18 4.08 -6.70
N ARG A 136 -20.14 3.31 -7.06
CA ARG A 136 -20.29 2.10 -7.89
C ARG A 136 -20.88 0.93 -7.11
N HIS A 137 -20.49 0.81 -5.84
CA HIS A 137 -20.93 -0.23 -4.93
C HIS A 137 -21.48 0.46 -3.69
N PRO A 138 -22.75 0.92 -3.72
CA PRO A 138 -23.40 1.52 -2.57
C PRO A 138 -23.21 0.59 -1.38
N PRO A 139 -22.58 1.07 -0.30
CA PRO A 139 -22.45 0.24 0.89
C PRO A 139 -23.86 -0.15 1.31
N THR A 140 -24.10 -1.42 1.56
CA THR A 140 -25.35 -1.84 2.18
C THR A 140 -25.47 -1.05 3.47
N LEU A 141 -26.60 -0.35 3.66
CA LEU A 141 -27.01 0.10 4.98
C LEU A 141 -27.13 -1.19 5.78
N ALA A 142 -26.06 -1.57 6.47
CA ALA A 142 -26.11 -2.66 7.42
C ALA A 142 -27.12 -2.20 8.47
N GLU A 143 -28.33 -2.69 8.28
CA GLU A 143 -29.47 -2.51 9.15
C GLU A 143 -28.99 -2.91 10.55
N ASN A 144 -28.99 -1.93 11.45
CA ASN A 144 -28.69 -2.05 12.88
C ASN A 144 -27.23 -2.30 13.29
N GLN A 145 -26.47 -1.21 13.45
CA GLN A 145 -25.41 -1.10 14.47
C GLN A 145 -25.93 -1.28 15.92
N THR A 146 -27.22 -1.54 16.10
CA THR A 146 -27.91 -1.61 17.39
C THR A 146 -27.82 -2.96 18.10
N ARG A 147 -27.08 -3.95 17.57
CA ARG A 147 -26.89 -5.26 18.24
C ARG A 147 -25.43 -5.72 18.31
N GLN A 148 -24.46 -4.82 18.17
CA GLN A 148 -23.08 -5.21 18.40
C GLN A 148 -22.81 -5.30 19.91
N ARG A 149 -22.62 -6.52 20.41
CA ARG A 149 -22.22 -6.75 21.79
C ARG A 149 -20.78 -6.25 21.99
N PRO A 150 -20.47 -5.57 23.11
CA PRO A 150 -19.12 -5.10 23.37
C PRO A 150 -18.16 -6.29 23.57
N LEU A 151 -16.89 -6.12 23.19
CA LEU A 151 -15.90 -7.21 23.19
C LEU A 151 -15.74 -7.88 24.55
N ASN A 152 -15.89 -7.13 25.65
CA ASN A 152 -15.81 -7.63 27.02
C ASN A 152 -16.90 -8.66 27.36
N GLU A 153 -18.03 -8.65 26.66
CA GLU A 153 -19.10 -9.63 26.83
C GLU A 153 -18.84 -10.92 26.02
N CYS A 154 -18.09 -10.79 24.92
CA CYS A 154 -17.87 -11.87 23.97
C CYS A 154 -16.50 -12.54 24.07
N ILE A 155 -15.59 -12.02 24.90
CA ILE A 155 -14.22 -12.53 25.01
C ILE A 155 -14.16 -13.85 25.79
N LYS A 156 -13.49 -14.85 25.22
CA LYS A 156 -13.28 -16.15 25.86
C LYS A 156 -12.20 -16.08 26.96
N PRO A 157 -12.22 -17.01 27.93
CA PRO A 157 -11.12 -17.18 28.88
C PRO A 157 -9.77 -17.27 28.16
N GLY A 158 -8.75 -16.57 28.69
CA GLY A 158 -7.43 -16.48 28.06
C GLY A 158 -7.34 -15.49 26.89
N ASN A 159 -8.33 -14.62 26.70
CA ASN A 159 -8.36 -13.59 25.66
C ASN A 159 -8.27 -14.15 24.22
N LEU A 160 -8.81 -15.36 24.01
CA LEU A 160 -8.84 -15.96 22.69
C LEU A 160 -9.87 -15.24 21.81
N LEU A 161 -9.40 -14.62 20.72
CA LEU A 161 -10.23 -13.95 19.71
C LEU A 161 -10.32 -14.85 18.47
N ASP A 162 -11.44 -15.55 18.32
CA ASP A 162 -11.71 -16.43 17.18
C ASP A 162 -13.03 -16.05 16.48
N ASP A 163 -13.45 -16.89 15.54
CA ASP A 163 -14.67 -16.65 14.76
C ASP A 163 -15.93 -16.62 15.63
N ASP A 164 -15.95 -17.35 16.75
CA ASP A 164 -17.08 -17.35 17.69
C ASP A 164 -17.20 -16.01 18.43
N VAL A 165 -16.06 -15.39 18.79
CA VAL A 165 -16.04 -14.05 19.38
C VAL A 165 -16.58 -13.03 18.37
N ARG A 166 -16.22 -13.17 17.09
CA ARG A 166 -16.73 -12.31 16.02
C ARG A 166 -18.24 -12.47 15.83
N GLU A 167 -18.76 -13.69 15.89
CA GLU A 167 -20.20 -13.98 15.82
C GLU A 167 -20.97 -13.45 17.04
N CYS A 168 -20.40 -13.59 18.25
CA CYS A 168 -20.97 -12.99 19.45
C CYS A 168 -21.04 -11.46 19.35
N MET A 169 -19.96 -10.81 18.89
CA MET A 169 -19.93 -9.36 18.67
C MET A 169 -20.90 -8.91 17.59
N ALA A 170 -21.23 -9.76 16.62
CA ALA A 170 -22.26 -9.50 15.62
C ALA A 170 -23.69 -9.75 16.15
N GLY A 171 -23.83 -10.27 17.38
CA GLY A 171 -25.12 -10.63 17.98
C GLY A 171 -25.74 -11.89 17.37
N THR A 172 -24.97 -12.69 16.63
CA THR A 172 -25.44 -13.94 16.01
C THR A 172 -25.22 -15.16 16.90
N ARG A 173 -24.47 -15.02 17.99
CA ARG A 173 -24.17 -16.08 18.96
C ARG A 173 -24.24 -15.54 20.39
N GLU A 174 -24.71 -16.37 21.33
CA GLU A 174 -24.67 -16.06 22.76
C GLU A 174 -23.32 -16.49 23.37
N PRO A 175 -22.75 -15.71 24.31
CA PRO A 175 -21.48 -16.05 24.95
C PRO A 175 -21.67 -17.16 25.99
N ASP A 176 -21.41 -18.41 25.58
CA ASP A 176 -21.53 -19.62 26.41
C ASP A 176 -20.17 -20.25 26.74
N TRP A 177 -19.17 -19.41 27.02
CA TRP A 177 -17.79 -19.83 27.28
C TRP A 177 -17.68 -20.49 28.67
N GLN A 178 -17.72 -21.82 28.73
CA GLN A 178 -17.39 -22.61 29.93
C GLN A 178 -15.88 -22.75 30.12
#